data_AF-A0A0S9Q0Z8-F1
#
_entry.id   AF-A0A0S9Q0Z8-F1
#
_cell.length_a   1.000
_cell.length_b   1.000
_cell.length_c   1.000
_cell.angle_alpha   90.00
_cell.angle_beta   90.00
_cell.angle_gamma   90.00
#
_symmetry.space_group_name_H-M   'P 1'
#
loop_
_entity.id
_entity.type
_entity.pdbx_description
1 polymer ?
#
loop_
_entity_poly.entity_id
_entity_poly.type
_entity_poly.pdbx_seq_one_letter_code
_entity_poly.pdbx_strand_id
1 'polypeptide(L)'
;MTSLCSRYEGLLRELIKRGLRREDFDFGRDSARRLVAIITDVGGTNALEHTPKEDRDEDPKPIPLSAERKGNVLYLRGTEALGGEGTMFRMPLEVVRPNGNVERKGEAAQSLIEAAIADTAPTLPRTQALAELFEMGGCVLVELSSEPKKHGSDPNDPNTEKRPDEPQVVFHENGKITQSPLVRQSGVVVETRTHVGDLILGQNVQGHTRLETRMRKRIEENLRGDRRRVFDVGVIEAEADTPTGLGRLVIFTDAASGDTERRSVNALLQGLSGRHVPLDVDPNTLKPVTQCEVAADILNANAGSHEGSYATNAEKLFKRKPKAGKGKEAIRPEVTVTIDGRGLTLKSPADANPVTLRATGTKDDGNTKVRLDDFVAFLRTFAKVHSEVTSDVACWMGEAVLCFEFATRSAKHRVFIPKSAGGHRSERSIVKIKNQPWPEGQSLKPNNFG
;
A
#
# COMPACT_ATOMS: atom_id res chain seq x y z
N MET A 1 39.80 9.32 -19.42
CA MET A 1 39.02 8.38 -20.26
C MET A 1 38.36 7.35 -19.36
N THR A 2 37.04 7.28 -19.35
CA THR A 2 36.25 6.33 -18.54
C THR A 2 36.26 4.94 -19.19
N SER A 3 36.69 3.91 -18.45
CA SER A 3 36.70 2.50 -18.88
C SER A 3 35.32 2.04 -19.39
N LEU A 4 35.27 1.26 -20.47
CA LEU A 4 34.04 0.66 -21.02
C LEU A 4 33.21 -0.11 -19.96
N CYS A 5 33.87 -0.66 -18.94
CA CYS A 5 33.21 -1.34 -17.82
C CYS A 5 32.32 -0.40 -16.97
N SER A 6 32.55 0.91 -17.01
CA SER A 6 31.71 1.89 -16.30
C SER A 6 30.36 2.17 -16.97
N ARG A 7 30.15 1.72 -18.22
CA ARG A 7 28.95 1.97 -19.01
C ARG A 7 27.97 0.80 -19.10
N TYR A 8 28.38 -0.42 -18.71
CA TYR A 8 27.59 -1.64 -18.88
C TYR A 8 27.45 -2.41 -17.55
N GLU A 9 26.32 -2.24 -16.86
CA GLU A 9 26.03 -2.93 -15.58
C GLU A 9 26.01 -4.45 -15.71
N GLY A 10 25.51 -4.98 -16.84
CA GLY A 10 25.46 -6.41 -17.12
C GLY A 10 26.85 -7.07 -17.16
N LEU A 11 27.84 -6.35 -17.71
CA LEU A 11 29.22 -6.83 -17.75
C LEU A 11 29.83 -6.89 -16.35
N LEU A 12 29.53 -5.92 -15.48
CA LEU A 12 30.01 -5.95 -14.09
C LEU A 12 29.51 -7.15 -13.31
N ARG A 13 28.22 -7.46 -13.45
CA ARG A 13 27.61 -8.60 -12.76
C ARG A 13 28.23 -9.91 -13.20
N GLU A 14 28.53 -10.03 -14.49
CA GLU A 14 29.18 -11.22 -15.03
C GLU A 14 30.64 -11.37 -14.56
N LEU A 15 31.36 -10.26 -14.42
CA LEU A 15 32.69 -10.27 -13.80
C LEU A 15 32.62 -10.78 -12.35
N ILE A 16 31.66 -10.28 -11.56
CA ILE A 16 31.45 -10.72 -10.16
C ILE A 16 31.15 -12.22 -10.09
N LYS A 17 30.25 -12.74 -10.95
CA LYS A 17 29.94 -14.18 -11.00
C LYS A 17 31.17 -15.05 -11.27
N ARG A 18 32.11 -14.54 -12.07
CA ARG A 18 33.36 -15.23 -12.41
C ARG A 18 34.47 -14.98 -11.38
N GLY A 19 34.17 -14.30 -10.26
CA GLY A 19 35.14 -13.96 -9.22
C GLY A 19 36.19 -12.93 -9.66
N LEU A 20 35.90 -12.15 -10.70
CA LEU A 20 36.80 -11.16 -11.29
C LEU A 20 36.37 -9.76 -10.86
N ARG A 21 37.34 -8.91 -10.58
CA ARG A 21 37.15 -7.51 -10.20
C ARG A 21 37.62 -6.59 -11.34
N ARG A 22 37.20 -5.33 -11.29
CA ARG A 22 37.58 -4.35 -12.33
C ARG A 22 39.09 -4.12 -12.36
N GLU A 23 39.72 -4.20 -11.20
CA GLU A 23 41.16 -3.99 -11.00
C GLU A 23 42.00 -5.12 -11.61
N ASP A 24 41.37 -6.27 -11.90
CA ASP A 24 42.03 -7.41 -12.57
C ASP A 24 42.19 -7.20 -14.09
N PHE A 25 41.69 -6.06 -14.61
CA PHE A 25 41.79 -5.68 -16.02
C PHE A 25 42.53 -4.35 -16.17
N ASP A 26 43.71 -4.41 -16.77
CA ASP A 26 44.46 -3.22 -17.19
C ASP A 26 43.95 -2.69 -18.55
N PHE A 27 44.49 -1.55 -18.98
CA PHE A 27 44.22 -1.01 -20.33
C PHE A 27 45.05 -1.70 -21.44
N GLY A 28 45.52 -2.93 -21.18
CA GLY A 28 46.35 -3.71 -22.08
C GLY A 28 45.54 -4.56 -23.08
N ARG A 29 46.24 -5.05 -24.10
CA ARG A 29 45.66 -5.87 -25.19
C ARG A 29 45.09 -7.19 -24.68
N ASP A 30 45.71 -7.78 -23.66
CA ASP A 30 45.29 -9.08 -23.12
C ASP A 30 44.04 -8.95 -22.25
N SER A 31 43.93 -7.89 -21.46
CA SER A 31 42.70 -7.54 -20.74
C SER A 31 41.52 -7.26 -21.68
N ALA A 32 41.76 -6.56 -22.79
CA ALA A 32 40.75 -6.33 -23.82
C ALA A 32 40.28 -7.64 -24.47
N ARG A 33 41.21 -8.56 -24.80
CA ARG A 33 40.87 -9.89 -25.34
C ARG A 33 40.06 -10.72 -24.34
N ARG A 34 40.44 -10.69 -23.06
CA ARG A 34 39.73 -11.41 -22.00
C ARG A 34 38.32 -10.88 -21.78
N LEU A 35 38.12 -9.56 -21.80
CA LEU A 35 36.79 -8.95 -21.76
C LEU A 35 35.93 -9.32 -22.97
N VAL A 36 36.50 -9.26 -24.18
CA VAL A 36 35.79 -9.66 -25.40
C VAL A 36 35.41 -11.14 -25.36
N ALA A 37 36.28 -12.01 -24.85
CA ALA A 37 35.97 -13.42 -24.67
C ALA A 37 34.79 -13.63 -23.71
N ILE A 38 34.78 -12.95 -22.56
CA ILE A 38 33.66 -13.01 -21.59
C ILE A 38 32.36 -12.51 -22.22
N ILE A 39 32.41 -11.38 -22.95
CA ILE A 39 31.24 -10.84 -23.66
C ILE A 39 30.71 -11.81 -24.71
N THR A 40 31.61 -12.47 -25.44
CA THR A 40 31.25 -13.42 -26.50
C THR A 40 30.66 -14.70 -25.93
N ASP A 41 31.23 -15.21 -24.83
CA ASP A 41 30.78 -16.39 -24.10
C ASP A 41 29.35 -16.23 -23.56
N VAL A 42 28.95 -15.00 -23.23
CA VAL A 42 27.60 -14.66 -22.77
C VAL A 42 26.62 -14.42 -23.94
N GLY A 43 27.08 -14.49 -25.19
CA GLY A 43 26.25 -14.27 -26.38
C GLY A 43 26.22 -12.81 -26.87
N GLY A 44 27.19 -12.00 -26.47
CA GLY A 44 27.37 -10.61 -26.91
C GLY A 44 26.85 -9.57 -25.91
N THR A 45 27.12 -8.29 -26.20
CA THR A 45 26.71 -7.16 -25.35
C THR A 45 25.19 -7.05 -25.19
N ASN A 46 24.41 -7.45 -26.21
CA ASN A 46 22.95 -7.47 -26.13
C ASN A 46 22.43 -8.51 -25.14
N ALA A 47 23.09 -9.68 -25.02
CA ALA A 47 22.71 -10.72 -24.08
C ALA A 47 23.09 -10.35 -22.63
N LEU A 48 24.20 -9.65 -22.44
CA LEU A 48 24.59 -9.05 -21.16
C LEU A 48 23.58 -8.00 -20.66
N GLU A 49 22.93 -7.29 -21.58
CA GLU A 49 21.86 -6.32 -21.28
C GLU A 49 20.46 -6.97 -21.21
N HIS A 50 20.30 -8.20 -21.70
CA HIS A 50 19.04 -8.96 -21.77
C HIS A 50 18.98 -10.21 -20.86
N THR A 51 19.95 -10.36 -19.94
CA THR A 51 19.83 -11.33 -18.85
C THR A 51 18.52 -11.06 -18.11
N PRO A 52 17.69 -12.07 -17.80
CA PRO A 52 16.27 -11.87 -17.50
C PRO A 52 16.11 -10.79 -16.45
N LYS A 53 15.37 -9.74 -16.82
CA LYS A 53 14.97 -8.65 -15.93
C LYS A 53 14.60 -9.28 -14.59
N GLU A 54 15.34 -8.94 -13.54
CA GLU A 54 14.85 -9.04 -12.16
C GLU A 54 13.39 -8.60 -12.16
N ASP A 55 12.55 -9.33 -11.40
CA ASP A 55 11.09 -9.12 -11.28
C ASP A 55 10.70 -7.70 -11.68
N ARG A 56 9.97 -7.56 -12.79
CA ARG A 56 9.56 -6.24 -13.27
C ARG A 56 8.86 -5.54 -12.10
N ASP A 57 9.32 -4.36 -11.73
CA ASP A 57 8.74 -3.53 -10.64
C ASP A 57 7.22 -3.26 -10.80
N GLU A 58 6.70 -3.54 -11.99
CA GLU A 58 5.29 -3.42 -12.37
C GLU A 58 4.42 -4.61 -11.89
N ASP A 59 5.01 -5.77 -11.55
CA ASP A 59 4.28 -6.96 -11.11
C ASP A 59 5.12 -7.83 -10.13
N PRO A 60 5.24 -7.42 -8.84
CA PRO A 60 6.06 -8.13 -7.87
C PRO A 60 5.45 -9.50 -7.51
N LYS A 61 6.24 -10.56 -7.58
CA LYS A 61 5.75 -11.91 -7.26
C LYS A 61 5.68 -12.14 -5.74
N PRO A 62 4.54 -12.62 -5.22
CA PRO A 62 4.40 -12.97 -3.80
C PRO A 62 5.25 -14.19 -3.42
N ILE A 63 5.49 -14.37 -2.12
CA ILE A 63 6.05 -15.60 -1.55
C ILE A 63 5.07 -16.75 -1.84
N PRO A 64 5.51 -17.82 -2.52
CA PRO A 64 4.69 -19.01 -2.70
C PRO A 64 4.41 -19.68 -1.34
N LEU A 65 3.14 -20.01 -1.06
CA LEU A 65 2.72 -20.60 0.21
C LEU A 65 2.33 -22.07 0.01
N SER A 66 2.75 -22.94 0.93
CA SER A 66 2.30 -24.34 1.01
C SER A 66 0.94 -24.42 1.71
N ALA A 67 -0.01 -25.15 1.13
CA ALA A 67 -1.33 -25.36 1.71
C ALA A 67 -1.26 -26.06 3.09
N GLU A 68 -0.39 -27.08 3.20
CA GLU A 68 -0.16 -27.82 4.44
C GLU A 68 0.41 -26.90 5.53
N ARG A 69 1.49 -26.17 5.21
CA ARG A 69 2.12 -25.26 6.19
C ARG A 69 1.20 -24.11 6.57
N LYS A 70 0.41 -23.58 5.62
CA LYS A 70 -0.64 -22.59 5.88
C LYS A 70 -1.66 -23.13 6.89
N GLY A 71 -2.14 -24.35 6.67
CA GLY A 71 -3.05 -25.04 7.59
C GLY A 71 -2.46 -25.13 9.00
N ASN A 72 -1.21 -25.56 9.12
CA ASN A 72 -0.53 -25.68 10.41
C ASN A 72 -0.36 -24.33 11.12
N VAL A 73 0.08 -23.28 10.42
CA VAL A 73 0.23 -21.93 11.00
C VAL A 73 -1.12 -21.41 11.51
N LEU A 74 -2.19 -21.57 10.73
CA LEU A 74 -3.52 -21.12 11.13
C LEU A 74 -4.08 -21.97 12.27
N TYR A 75 -3.90 -23.29 12.24
CA TYR A 75 -4.34 -24.18 13.30
C TYR A 75 -3.69 -23.84 14.66
N LEU A 76 -2.37 -23.59 14.67
CA LEU A 76 -1.65 -23.19 15.88
C LEU A 76 -2.18 -21.85 16.42
N ARG A 77 -2.29 -20.83 15.57
CA ARG A 77 -2.84 -19.52 15.94
C ARG A 77 -4.30 -19.59 16.42
N GLY A 78 -5.11 -20.43 15.78
CA GLY A 78 -6.50 -20.66 16.19
C GLY A 78 -6.59 -21.36 17.55
N THR A 79 -5.72 -22.34 17.80
CA THR A 79 -5.63 -23.05 19.08
C THR A 79 -5.24 -22.11 20.23
N GLU A 80 -4.25 -21.24 19.99
CA GLU A 80 -3.86 -20.19 20.93
C GLU A 80 -5.02 -19.23 21.23
N ALA A 81 -5.75 -18.79 20.20
CA ALA A 81 -6.91 -17.91 20.35
C ALA A 81 -8.06 -18.55 21.16
N LEU A 82 -8.19 -19.88 21.13
CA LEU A 82 -9.16 -20.65 21.90
C LEU A 82 -8.68 -20.98 23.32
N GLY A 83 -7.47 -20.55 23.71
CA GLY A 83 -7.01 -20.56 25.11
C GLY A 83 -6.28 -21.81 25.58
N GLY A 84 -5.66 -22.61 24.70
CA GLY A 84 -4.89 -23.77 25.17
C GLY A 84 -3.80 -24.27 24.22
N GLU A 85 -2.53 -23.97 24.52
CA GLU A 85 -1.41 -24.78 24.04
C GLU A 85 -1.61 -26.24 24.45
N GLY A 86 -1.49 -27.18 23.50
CA GLY A 86 -1.56 -28.61 23.78
C GLY A 86 -2.97 -29.18 24.04
N THR A 87 -4.04 -28.41 23.81
CA THR A 87 -5.40 -28.91 23.99
C THR A 87 -5.89 -29.64 22.73
N MET A 88 -6.17 -30.94 22.85
CA MET A 88 -6.90 -31.66 21.79
C MET A 88 -8.38 -31.28 21.86
N PHE A 89 -8.85 -30.56 20.85
CA PHE A 89 -10.27 -30.26 20.71
C PHE A 89 -11.02 -31.49 20.20
N ARG A 90 -12.11 -31.86 20.88
CA ARG A 90 -13.03 -32.90 20.44
C ARG A 90 -14.43 -32.32 20.35
N MET A 91 -15.09 -32.54 19.22
CA MET A 91 -16.46 -32.08 19.01
C MET A 91 -17.41 -33.28 18.99
N PRO A 92 -18.20 -33.53 20.05
CA PRO A 92 -19.19 -34.59 20.04
C PRO A 92 -20.32 -34.25 19.06
N LEU A 93 -20.76 -35.26 18.31
CA LEU A 93 -21.95 -35.15 17.46
C LEU A 93 -23.15 -35.67 18.25
N GLU A 94 -24.14 -34.81 18.43
CA GLU A 94 -25.35 -35.10 19.19
C GLU A 94 -26.60 -34.95 18.32
N VAL A 95 -27.56 -35.85 18.48
CA VAL A 95 -28.87 -35.78 17.83
C VAL A 95 -29.92 -35.55 18.89
N VAL A 96 -30.64 -34.44 18.76
CA VAL A 96 -31.81 -34.13 19.59
C VAL A 96 -33.00 -34.90 19.04
N ARG A 97 -33.50 -35.88 19.79
CA ARG A 97 -34.69 -36.63 19.44
C ARG A 97 -35.95 -35.77 19.65
N PRO A 98 -37.07 -36.09 18.98
CA PRO A 98 -38.32 -35.32 19.12
C PRO A 98 -38.89 -35.25 20.54
N ASN A 99 -38.49 -36.16 21.42
CA ASN A 99 -38.86 -36.16 22.84
C ASN A 99 -37.94 -35.29 23.73
N GLY A 100 -37.03 -34.52 23.13
CA GLY A 100 -36.08 -33.66 23.83
C GLY A 100 -34.83 -34.36 24.34
N ASN A 101 -34.72 -35.69 24.19
CA ASN A 101 -33.52 -36.43 24.61
C ASN A 101 -32.38 -36.20 23.63
N VAL A 102 -31.18 -35.96 24.17
CA VAL A 102 -29.95 -35.81 23.41
C VAL A 102 -29.22 -37.16 23.36
N GLU A 103 -28.93 -37.64 22.15
CA GLU A 103 -28.18 -38.88 21.93
C GLU A 103 -26.83 -38.57 21.27
N ARG A 104 -25.73 -38.94 21.92
CA ARG A 104 -24.37 -38.81 21.36
C ARG A 104 -24.16 -39.89 20.30
N LYS A 105 -23.94 -39.47 19.05
CA LYS A 105 -23.79 -40.33 17.87
C LYS A 105 -22.34 -40.61 17.48
N GLY A 106 -21.39 -39.83 17.99
CA GLY A 106 -19.97 -39.99 17.72
C GLY A 106 -19.17 -38.72 18.00
N GLU A 107 -18.02 -38.60 17.35
CA GLU A 107 -17.18 -37.40 17.33
C GLU A 107 -16.99 -36.95 15.88
N ALA A 108 -16.89 -35.64 15.67
CA ALA A 108 -16.56 -35.10 14.36
C ALA A 108 -15.15 -35.55 13.95
N ALA A 109 -14.92 -35.68 12.64
CA ALA A 109 -13.59 -36.02 12.14
C ALA A 109 -12.56 -34.95 12.56
N GLN A 110 -11.40 -35.39 13.03
CA GLN A 110 -10.34 -34.50 13.54
C GLN A 110 -9.94 -33.44 12.51
N SER A 111 -9.87 -33.81 11.23
CA SER A 111 -9.56 -32.87 10.14
C SER A 111 -10.59 -31.75 9.97
N LEU A 112 -11.87 -32.00 10.27
CA LEU A 112 -12.91 -30.96 10.26
C LEU A 112 -12.76 -30.02 11.45
N ILE A 113 -12.38 -30.56 12.62
CA ILE A 113 -12.12 -29.77 13.83
C ILE A 113 -10.90 -28.87 13.59
N GLU A 114 -9.82 -29.40 13.05
CA GLU A 114 -8.60 -28.64 12.72
C GLU A 114 -8.87 -27.53 11.71
N ALA A 115 -9.66 -27.80 10.66
CA ALA A 115 -10.08 -26.79 9.69
C ALA A 115 -10.92 -25.69 10.34
N ALA A 116 -11.89 -26.05 11.20
CA ALA A 116 -12.72 -25.09 11.91
C ALA A 116 -11.90 -24.21 12.86
N ILE A 117 -10.91 -24.78 13.56
CA ILE A 117 -9.98 -24.02 14.41
C ILE A 117 -9.13 -23.07 13.57
N ALA A 118 -8.57 -23.55 12.46
CA ALA A 118 -7.81 -22.72 11.53
C ALA A 118 -8.64 -21.55 10.98
N ASP A 119 -9.95 -21.71 10.80
CA ASP A 119 -10.85 -20.64 10.38
C ASP A 119 -11.05 -19.56 11.46
N THR A 120 -10.96 -19.92 12.74
CA THR A 120 -11.01 -18.93 13.84
C THR A 120 -9.73 -18.12 14.02
N ALA A 121 -8.63 -18.53 13.41
CA ALA A 121 -7.32 -17.92 13.61
C ALA A 121 -7.31 -16.43 13.20
N PRO A 122 -7.05 -15.49 14.14
CA PRO A 122 -7.02 -14.08 13.82
C PRO A 122 -5.76 -13.71 13.03
N THR A 123 -5.84 -12.67 12.21
CA THR A 123 -4.64 -12.00 11.71
C THR A 123 -3.93 -11.33 12.88
N LEU A 124 -2.60 -11.44 12.96
CA LEU A 124 -1.81 -10.75 13.98
C LEU A 124 -2.08 -9.23 13.90
N PRO A 125 -2.27 -8.51 15.03
CA PRO A 125 -2.68 -7.10 15.04
C PRO A 125 -1.75 -6.19 14.23
N ARG A 126 -0.43 -6.42 14.32
CA ARG A 126 0.58 -5.68 13.56
C ARG A 126 0.45 -5.89 12.04
N THR A 127 0.31 -7.15 11.64
CA THR A 127 0.10 -7.54 10.23
C THR A 127 -1.19 -6.97 9.68
N GLN A 128 -2.26 -7.01 10.47
CA GLN A 128 -3.56 -6.45 10.10
C GLN A 128 -3.48 -4.93 9.90
N ALA A 129 -2.89 -4.19 10.85
CA ALA A 129 -2.72 -2.75 10.75
C ALA A 129 -1.88 -2.33 9.53
N LEU A 130 -0.80 -3.07 9.23
CA LEU A 130 0.02 -2.83 8.05
C LEU A 130 -0.73 -3.12 6.74
N ALA A 131 -1.49 -4.21 6.69
CA ALA A 131 -2.29 -4.56 5.52
C ALA A 131 -3.38 -3.50 5.24
N GLU A 132 -4.10 -3.06 6.28
CA GLU A 132 -5.08 -1.96 6.19
C GLU A 132 -4.42 -0.66 5.71
N LEU A 133 -3.26 -0.30 6.28
CA LEU A 133 -2.48 0.87 5.83
C LEU A 133 -2.21 0.79 4.32
N PHE A 134 -1.74 -0.35 3.81
CA PHE A 134 -1.43 -0.51 2.39
C PHE A 134 -2.66 -0.49 1.49
N GLU A 135 -3.78 -1.11 1.88
CA GLU A 135 -5.03 -1.00 1.12
C GLU A 135 -5.53 0.45 1.07
N MET A 136 -5.38 1.18 2.19
CA MET A 136 -5.66 2.60 2.27
C MET A 136 -4.79 3.46 1.35
N GLY A 137 -3.60 2.98 0.98
CA GLY A 137 -2.74 3.60 -0.03
C GLY A 137 -3.37 3.67 -1.42
N GLY A 138 -4.37 2.82 -1.70
CA GLY A 138 -5.12 2.84 -2.96
C GLY A 138 -5.93 4.11 -3.22
N CYS A 139 -6.16 4.95 -2.19
CA CYS A 139 -6.74 6.28 -2.36
C CYS A 139 -5.80 7.24 -3.12
N VAL A 140 -4.49 6.99 -3.08
CA VAL A 140 -3.47 7.82 -3.73
C VAL A 140 -3.19 7.25 -5.11
N LEU A 141 -3.71 7.91 -6.14
CA LEU A 141 -3.58 7.46 -7.53
C LEU A 141 -2.12 7.52 -8.01
N VAL A 142 -1.66 6.42 -8.62
CA VAL A 142 -0.38 6.38 -9.35
C VAL A 142 -0.56 7.10 -10.68
N GLU A 143 0.09 8.25 -10.83
CA GLU A 143 0.09 9.03 -12.06
C GLU A 143 1.52 9.17 -12.60
N LEU A 144 1.69 9.34 -13.92
CA LEU A 144 3.01 9.60 -14.49
C LEU A 144 3.55 10.94 -13.99
N SER A 145 4.78 10.96 -13.51
CA SER A 145 5.48 12.17 -13.08
C SER A 145 6.08 12.94 -14.27
N SER A 146 6.63 14.12 -14.02
CA SER A 146 7.41 14.85 -15.01
C SER A 146 8.79 14.21 -15.28
N GLU A 147 9.26 13.34 -14.38
CA GLU A 147 10.61 12.78 -14.44
C GLU A 147 10.70 11.60 -15.41
N PRO A 148 11.82 11.48 -16.14
CA PRO A 148 12.07 10.30 -16.96
C PRO A 148 12.27 9.05 -16.09
N LYS A 149 11.80 7.90 -16.58
CA LYS A 149 12.00 6.59 -15.92
C LYS A 149 13.48 6.19 -15.87
N LYS A 150 14.24 6.55 -16.91
CA LYS A 150 15.68 6.30 -17.00
C LYS A 150 16.48 7.58 -16.80
N HIS A 151 17.52 7.48 -15.99
CA HIS A 151 18.44 8.60 -15.77
C HIS A 151 19.14 8.98 -17.08
N GLY A 152 19.17 10.28 -17.41
CA GLY A 152 19.81 10.81 -18.62
C GLY A 152 18.96 10.83 -19.88
N SER A 153 17.71 10.34 -19.84
CA SER A 153 16.75 10.56 -20.93
C SER A 153 16.32 12.02 -21.00
N ASP A 154 16.08 12.55 -22.21
CA ASP A 154 15.60 13.92 -22.40
C ASP A 154 14.17 14.06 -21.81
N PRO A 155 13.97 14.88 -20.76
CA PRO A 155 12.66 15.07 -20.18
C PRO A 155 11.66 15.74 -21.14
N ASN A 156 12.13 16.41 -22.19
CA ASN A 156 11.29 17.13 -23.16
C ASN A 156 10.91 16.29 -24.39
N ASP A 157 11.54 15.13 -24.61
CA ASP A 157 11.15 14.23 -25.70
C ASP A 157 9.77 13.62 -25.39
N PRO A 158 8.77 13.80 -26.29
CA PRO A 158 7.42 13.25 -26.10
C PRO A 158 7.37 11.72 -26.01
N ASN A 159 8.42 11.01 -26.47
CA ASN A 159 8.52 9.55 -26.39
C ASN A 159 9.24 9.06 -25.12
N THR A 160 9.76 9.97 -24.29
CA THR A 160 10.44 9.59 -23.05
C THR A 160 9.44 8.99 -22.07
N GLU A 161 9.65 7.72 -21.73
CA GLU A 161 8.91 7.04 -20.68
C GLU A 161 9.05 7.81 -19.36
N LYS A 162 7.91 8.18 -18.78
CA LYS A 162 7.86 8.90 -17.51
C LYS A 162 7.80 7.94 -16.33
N ARG A 163 8.42 8.31 -15.21
CA ARG A 163 8.39 7.56 -13.97
C ARG A 163 7.01 7.65 -13.32
N PRO A 164 6.40 6.55 -12.83
CA PRO A 164 5.19 6.61 -12.03
C PRO A 164 5.46 7.27 -10.66
N ASP A 165 4.60 8.21 -10.25
CA ASP A 165 4.61 8.83 -8.93
C ASP A 165 3.80 7.96 -7.96
N GLU A 166 4.51 7.03 -7.33
CA GLU A 166 3.94 6.03 -6.44
C GLU A 166 3.62 6.62 -5.05
N PRO A 167 2.59 6.12 -4.34
CA PRO A 167 2.32 6.51 -2.96
C PRO A 167 3.52 6.27 -2.06
N GLN A 168 3.90 7.29 -1.31
CA GLN A 168 4.98 7.23 -0.33
C GLN A 168 4.38 7.03 1.06
N VAL A 169 4.81 5.98 1.77
CA VAL A 169 4.42 5.73 3.16
C VAL A 169 5.45 6.42 4.07
N VAL A 170 4.99 7.35 4.91
CA VAL A 170 5.83 8.09 5.86
C VAL A 170 5.30 7.90 7.26
N PHE A 171 6.16 7.42 8.16
CA PHE A 171 5.94 7.37 9.60
C PHE A 171 6.41 8.69 10.22
N HIS A 172 5.57 9.29 11.06
CA HIS A 172 5.84 10.55 11.75
C HIS A 172 6.07 10.31 13.25
N GLU A 173 6.82 11.20 13.89
CA GLU A 173 7.15 11.09 15.32
C GLU A 173 5.93 11.13 16.25
N ASN A 174 4.84 11.76 15.81
CA ASN A 174 3.61 11.85 16.57
C ASN A 174 2.70 10.61 16.42
N GLY A 175 3.24 9.50 15.87
CA GLY A 175 2.53 8.25 15.66
C GLY A 175 1.57 8.25 14.45
N LYS A 176 1.44 9.35 13.71
CA LYS A 176 0.67 9.35 12.45
C LYS A 176 1.48 8.71 11.33
N ILE A 177 0.79 8.07 10.40
CA ILE A 177 1.36 7.52 9.17
C ILE A 177 0.64 8.16 8.00
N THR A 178 1.38 8.76 7.06
CA THR A 178 0.79 9.39 5.88
C THR A 178 1.13 8.65 4.61
N GLN A 179 0.20 8.64 3.66
CA GLN A 179 0.41 8.20 2.29
C GLN A 179 0.07 9.33 1.33
N SER A 180 1.03 9.69 0.48
CA SER A 180 0.87 10.77 -0.49
C SER A 180 1.85 10.64 -1.66
N PRO A 181 1.64 11.37 -2.78
CA PRO A 181 2.60 11.41 -3.89
C PRO A 181 3.95 12.02 -3.48
N LEU A 182 5.02 11.75 -4.26
CA LEU A 182 6.36 12.27 -4.01
C LEU A 182 6.69 13.50 -4.85
N VAL A 183 6.37 13.45 -6.15
CA VAL A 183 6.84 14.44 -7.14
C VAL A 183 5.80 15.53 -7.37
N ARG A 184 4.52 15.18 -7.34
CA ARG A 184 3.43 16.12 -7.61
C ARG A 184 3.29 17.21 -6.55
N GLN A 185 2.75 18.35 -6.96
CA GLN A 185 2.49 19.50 -6.08
C GLN A 185 1.19 19.36 -5.28
N SER A 186 0.24 18.53 -5.75
CA SER A 186 -1.00 18.22 -5.05
C SER A 186 -1.47 16.80 -5.36
N GLY A 187 -2.11 16.17 -4.38
CA GLY A 187 -2.73 14.85 -4.48
C GLY A 187 -3.55 14.51 -3.25
N VAL A 188 -4.21 13.36 -3.28
CA VAL A 188 -4.87 12.81 -2.08
C VAL A 188 -3.80 12.51 -1.04
N VAL A 189 -4.10 12.86 0.22
CA VAL A 189 -3.29 12.49 1.38
C VAL A 189 -4.13 11.59 2.26
N VAL A 190 -3.60 10.44 2.66
CA VAL A 190 -4.24 9.56 3.63
C VAL A 190 -3.45 9.60 4.91
N GLU A 191 -4.11 9.90 6.03
CA GLU A 191 -3.55 9.78 7.37
C GLU A 191 -4.13 8.54 8.05
N THR A 192 -3.26 7.75 8.66
CA THR A 192 -3.59 6.57 9.45
C THR A 192 -2.96 6.73 10.84
N ARG A 193 -3.73 6.44 11.89
CA ARG A 193 -3.24 6.31 13.26
C ARG A 193 -3.72 5.00 13.85
N THR A 194 -2.79 4.14 14.25
CA THR A 194 -3.15 2.87 14.91
C THR A 194 -3.71 3.13 16.30
N HIS A 195 -4.68 2.33 16.74
CA HIS A 195 -5.29 2.50 18.09
C HIS A 195 -4.28 2.22 19.21
N VAL A 196 -3.35 1.30 18.95
CA VAL A 196 -2.15 1.10 19.76
C VAL A 196 -1.01 1.87 19.10
N GLY A 197 -0.39 2.81 19.82
CA GLY A 197 0.74 3.60 19.32
C GLY A 197 1.87 2.71 18.80
N ASP A 198 2.46 3.10 17.66
CA ASP A 198 3.59 2.43 17.01
C ASP A 198 3.41 0.94 16.71
N LEU A 199 2.17 0.44 16.66
CA LEU A 199 1.87 -0.98 16.53
C LEU A 199 2.70 -1.67 15.42
N ILE A 200 2.82 -1.00 14.25
CA ILE A 200 3.53 -1.50 13.06
C ILE A 200 5.04 -1.62 13.29
N LEU A 201 5.70 -0.57 13.78
CA LEU A 201 7.17 -0.54 13.94
C LEU A 201 7.63 -1.02 15.31
N GLY A 202 6.71 -1.17 16.27
CA GLY A 202 6.97 -1.50 17.68
C GLY A 202 7.71 -0.42 18.47
N GLN A 203 7.94 0.76 17.90
CA GLN A 203 8.57 1.91 18.55
C GLN A 203 8.25 3.21 17.81
N ASN A 204 8.26 4.33 18.53
CA ASN A 204 8.16 5.65 17.92
C ASN A 204 9.37 5.91 17.01
N VAL A 205 9.11 6.53 15.86
CA VAL A 205 10.18 7.11 15.05
C VAL A 205 10.62 8.44 15.67
N GLN A 206 11.90 8.77 15.52
CA GLN A 206 12.48 10.02 16.05
C GLN A 206 12.72 11.08 14.97
N GLY A 207 12.21 10.82 13.78
CA GLY A 207 12.27 11.67 12.61
C GLY A 207 11.36 11.07 11.54
N HIS A 208 10.99 11.85 10.54
CA HIS A 208 10.16 11.35 9.46
C HIS A 208 10.88 10.23 8.71
N THR A 209 10.22 9.07 8.68
CA THR A 209 10.80 7.82 8.18
C THR A 209 9.94 7.31 7.04
N ARG A 210 10.53 7.18 5.86
CA ARG A 210 9.86 6.73 4.64
C ARG A 210 10.14 5.25 4.39
N LEU A 211 9.12 4.50 4.02
CA LEU A 211 9.26 3.13 3.56
C LEU A 211 9.63 3.10 2.07
N GLU A 212 10.70 2.40 1.71
CA GLU A 212 11.17 2.29 0.34
C GLU A 212 10.12 1.65 -0.59
N THR A 213 9.72 2.38 -1.62
CA THR A 213 8.58 2.03 -2.48
C THR A 213 8.74 0.70 -3.23
N ARG A 214 9.94 0.40 -3.75
CA ARG A 214 10.15 -0.76 -4.62
C ARG A 214 9.86 -2.06 -3.87
N MET A 215 10.52 -2.25 -2.74
CA MET A 215 10.33 -3.45 -1.93
C MET A 215 8.99 -3.45 -1.17
N ARG A 216 8.45 -2.27 -0.82
CA ARG A 216 7.10 -2.13 -0.25
C ARG A 216 6.05 -2.85 -1.10
N LYS A 217 6.03 -2.66 -2.42
CA LYS A 217 5.02 -3.29 -3.30
C LYS A 217 5.01 -4.83 -3.18
N ARG A 218 6.16 -5.44 -2.95
CA ARG A 218 6.27 -6.88 -2.73
C ARG A 218 5.72 -7.31 -1.37
N ILE A 219 5.88 -6.47 -0.34
CA ILE A 219 5.23 -6.66 0.96
C ILE A 219 3.71 -6.57 0.80
N GLU A 220 3.22 -5.54 0.09
CA GLU A 220 1.78 -5.35 -0.17
C GLU A 220 1.13 -6.57 -0.81
N GLU A 221 1.76 -7.14 -1.84
CA GLU A 221 1.26 -8.34 -2.52
C GLU A 221 1.15 -9.56 -1.59
N ASN A 222 2.08 -9.68 -0.63
CA ASN A 222 2.05 -10.78 0.34
C ASN A 222 0.99 -10.59 1.42
N LEU A 223 0.59 -9.36 1.73
CA LEU A 223 -0.41 -9.03 2.73
C LEU A 223 -1.81 -8.79 2.16
N ARG A 224 -2.02 -9.00 0.85
CA ARG A 224 -3.33 -8.81 0.22
C ARG A 224 -4.32 -9.91 0.61
N GLY A 225 -5.54 -9.51 0.96
CA GLY A 225 -6.66 -10.41 1.27
C GLY A 225 -6.30 -11.41 2.36
N ASP A 226 -6.72 -12.67 2.20
CA ASP A 226 -6.52 -13.72 3.22
C ASP A 226 -5.06 -14.17 3.40
N ARG A 227 -4.14 -13.75 2.52
CA ARG A 227 -2.72 -14.14 2.63
C ARG A 227 -2.11 -13.61 3.93
N ARG A 228 -2.51 -12.40 4.37
CA ARG A 228 -2.01 -11.75 5.60
C ARG A 228 -2.14 -12.60 6.86
N ARG A 229 -3.10 -13.54 6.91
CA ARG A 229 -3.39 -14.38 8.08
C ARG A 229 -2.21 -15.27 8.51
N VAL A 230 -1.24 -15.52 7.64
CA VAL A 230 -0.06 -16.37 7.93
C VAL A 230 1.26 -15.61 7.96
N PHE A 231 1.22 -14.29 7.87
CA PHE A 231 2.42 -13.45 7.99
C PHE A 231 2.53 -12.84 9.38
N ASP A 232 3.77 -12.60 9.78
CA ASP A 232 4.14 -11.70 10.87
C ASP A 232 4.97 -10.53 10.33
N VAL A 233 4.97 -9.41 11.06
CA VAL A 233 5.65 -8.16 10.71
C VAL A 233 6.66 -7.83 11.81
N GLY A 234 7.88 -7.47 11.43
CA GLY A 234 8.92 -7.04 12.35
C GLY A 234 9.79 -5.95 11.77
N VAL A 235 10.71 -5.46 12.59
CA VAL A 235 11.78 -4.55 12.19
C VAL A 235 13.13 -5.20 12.48
N ILE A 236 14.02 -5.19 11.49
CA ILE A 236 15.41 -5.63 11.63
C ILE A 236 16.37 -4.47 11.35
N GLU A 237 17.64 -4.65 11.70
CA GLU A 237 18.68 -3.65 11.40
C GLU A 237 18.85 -3.43 9.89
N ALA A 238 19.18 -2.19 9.52
CA ALA A 238 19.69 -1.91 8.19
C ALA A 238 21.13 -2.43 8.06
N GLU A 239 21.57 -2.74 6.85
CA GLU A 239 22.98 -3.04 6.59
C GLU A 239 23.86 -1.83 6.95
N ALA A 240 25.06 -2.10 7.48
CA ALA A 240 25.98 -1.08 7.99
C ALA A 240 26.42 -0.06 6.93
N ASP A 241 26.29 -0.38 5.65
CA ASP A 241 26.70 0.45 4.50
C ASP A 241 25.55 1.27 3.89
N THR A 242 24.35 1.27 4.49
CA THR A 242 23.20 2.02 3.98
C THR A 242 23.06 3.38 4.69
N PRO A 243 23.56 4.51 4.12
CA PRO A 243 23.78 5.75 4.88
C PRO A 243 22.50 6.46 5.32
N THR A 244 21.39 6.19 4.65
CA THR A 244 20.05 6.73 4.99
C THR A 244 19.16 5.70 5.65
N GLY A 245 19.66 4.48 5.85
CA GLY A 245 18.93 3.35 6.38
C GLY A 245 18.80 3.44 7.90
N LEU A 246 17.56 3.43 8.38
CA LEU A 246 17.23 3.49 9.80
C LEU A 246 16.83 2.11 10.34
N GLY A 247 16.45 1.19 9.45
CA GLY A 247 16.02 -0.17 9.75
C GLY A 247 15.36 -0.79 8.52
N ARG A 248 14.84 -2.00 8.63
CA ARG A 248 14.04 -2.64 7.58
C ARG A 248 12.74 -3.16 8.15
N LEU A 249 11.63 -2.81 7.51
CA LEU A 249 10.35 -3.45 7.76
C LEU A 249 10.37 -4.83 7.08
N VAL A 250 10.11 -5.89 7.82
CA VAL A 250 10.14 -7.26 7.34
C VAL A 250 8.79 -7.90 7.52
N ILE A 251 8.33 -8.63 6.51
CA ILE A 251 7.31 -9.66 6.69
C ILE A 251 7.94 -11.03 6.66
N PHE A 252 7.47 -11.93 7.52
CA PHE A 252 7.93 -13.30 7.63
C PHE A 252 6.75 -14.27 7.63
N THR A 253 6.95 -15.48 7.10
CA THR A 253 5.97 -16.57 7.20
C THR A 253 6.63 -17.95 7.24
N ASP A 254 6.16 -18.81 8.13
CA ASP A 254 6.48 -20.24 8.12
C ASP A 254 5.65 -21.04 7.12
N ALA A 255 4.64 -20.41 6.50
CA ALA A 255 3.82 -21.04 5.48
C ALA A 255 4.48 -21.07 4.08
N ALA A 256 5.68 -20.51 3.91
CA ALA A 256 6.37 -20.47 2.62
C ALA A 256 6.70 -21.87 2.09
N SER A 257 6.59 -22.06 0.77
CA SER A 257 7.07 -23.26 0.09
C SER A 257 8.52 -23.07 -0.38
N GLY A 258 9.45 -23.87 0.15
CA GLY A 258 10.88 -23.85 -0.19
C GLY A 258 11.80 -23.44 0.95
N ASP A 259 13.05 -23.10 0.61
CA ASP A 259 14.15 -22.76 1.52
C ASP A 259 13.90 -21.48 2.33
N THR A 260 14.75 -21.27 3.35
CA THR A 260 14.66 -20.18 4.34
C THR A 260 14.64 -18.77 3.74
N GLU A 261 15.39 -18.51 2.67
CA GLU A 261 15.41 -17.18 2.01
C GLU A 261 14.05 -16.77 1.45
N ARG A 262 13.18 -17.73 1.10
CA ARG A 262 11.83 -17.44 0.58
C ARG A 262 10.81 -17.12 1.67
N ARG A 263 11.19 -17.19 2.95
CA ARG A 263 10.27 -16.97 4.08
C ARG A 263 10.05 -15.50 4.41
N SER A 264 10.87 -14.59 3.90
CA SER A 264 10.76 -13.17 4.23
C SER A 264 10.89 -12.24 3.04
N VAL A 265 10.27 -11.07 3.15
CA VAL A 265 10.48 -9.93 2.27
C VAL A 265 10.67 -8.71 3.15
N ASN A 266 11.65 -7.87 2.82
CA ASN A 266 11.96 -6.68 3.60
C ASN A 266 12.01 -5.43 2.71
N ALA A 267 11.70 -4.29 3.29
CA ALA A 267 11.80 -2.98 2.66
C ALA A 267 12.51 -2.00 3.58
N LEU A 268 13.40 -1.19 3.00
CA LEU A 268 14.23 -0.26 3.75
C LEU A 268 13.38 0.88 4.34
N LEU A 269 13.59 1.17 5.62
CA LEU A 269 13.08 2.37 6.29
C LEU A 269 14.17 3.43 6.21
N GLN A 270 13.87 4.54 5.53
CA GLN A 270 14.83 5.59 5.21
C GLN A 270 14.45 6.91 5.86
N GLY A 271 15.42 7.68 6.32
CA GLY A 271 15.19 9.09 6.66
C GLY A 271 14.75 9.87 5.43
N LEU A 272 13.91 10.90 5.60
CA LEU A 272 13.59 11.81 4.50
C LEU A 272 14.86 12.50 3.99
N SER A 273 15.18 12.29 2.71
CA SER A 273 16.35 12.85 2.05
C SER A 273 16.05 13.11 0.56
N GLY A 274 16.84 13.98 -0.05
CA GLY A 274 16.74 14.32 -1.48
C GLY A 274 15.88 15.54 -1.81
N ARG A 275 15.67 15.75 -3.11
CA ARG A 275 15.01 16.95 -3.66
C ARG A 275 13.48 16.93 -3.53
N HIS A 276 12.90 15.74 -3.54
CA HIS A 276 11.45 15.54 -3.45
C HIS A 276 11.09 15.08 -2.05
N VAL A 277 10.00 15.65 -1.53
CA VAL A 277 9.49 15.39 -0.18
C VAL A 277 8.02 15.05 -0.33
N PRO A 278 7.52 13.96 0.30
CA PRO A 278 6.11 13.61 0.24
C PRO A 278 5.21 14.73 0.80
N LEU A 279 3.93 14.67 0.46
CA LEU A 279 2.95 15.70 0.82
C LEU A 279 2.24 15.41 2.15
N ASP A 280 1.80 16.46 2.81
CA ASP A 280 0.93 16.50 3.99
C ASP A 280 -0.24 17.47 3.75
N VAL A 281 -1.16 17.54 4.69
CA VAL A 281 -2.25 18.54 4.67
C VAL A 281 -1.88 19.75 5.53
N ASP A 282 -2.13 20.96 5.03
CA ASP A 282 -1.98 22.18 5.82
C ASP A 282 -3.02 22.19 6.95
N PRO A 283 -2.58 22.19 8.23
CA PRO A 283 -3.48 22.21 9.38
C PRO A 283 -4.48 23.39 9.37
N ASN A 284 -4.12 24.52 8.74
CA ASN A 284 -5.00 25.69 8.67
C ASN A 284 -6.23 25.46 7.79
N THR A 285 -6.14 24.51 6.85
CA THR A 285 -7.22 24.17 5.91
C THR A 285 -8.17 23.08 6.44
N LEU A 286 -7.85 22.50 7.60
CA LEU A 286 -8.60 21.40 8.22
C LEU A 286 -9.82 21.87 9.05
N LYS A 287 -10.10 23.17 9.14
CA LYS A 287 -11.27 23.66 9.90
C LYS A 287 -12.56 23.23 9.16
N PRO A 288 -13.40 22.36 9.75
CA PRO A 288 -14.60 21.91 9.08
C PRO A 288 -15.60 23.07 8.99
N VAL A 289 -16.03 23.37 7.77
CA VAL A 289 -17.07 24.36 7.45
C VAL A 289 -18.43 23.69 7.39
N THR A 290 -18.47 22.43 6.97
CA THR A 290 -19.69 21.65 6.79
C THR A 290 -19.40 20.20 7.15
N GLN A 291 -20.32 19.50 7.80
CA GLN A 291 -20.11 18.10 8.19
C GLN A 291 -21.40 17.28 8.22
N CYS A 292 -21.28 15.97 8.02
CA CYS A 292 -22.32 14.99 8.26
C CYS A 292 -21.71 13.61 8.56
N GLU A 293 -22.51 12.67 9.02
CA GLU A 293 -22.10 11.27 9.26
C GLU A 293 -22.94 10.32 8.40
N VAL A 294 -22.28 9.48 7.61
CA VAL A 294 -22.91 8.49 6.74
C VAL A 294 -22.63 7.10 7.29
N ALA A 295 -23.67 6.27 7.41
CA ALA A 295 -23.49 4.90 7.86
C ALA A 295 -22.54 4.13 6.94
N ALA A 296 -21.62 3.36 7.53
CA ALA A 296 -20.57 2.66 6.78
C ALA A 296 -21.14 1.75 5.67
N ASP A 297 -22.20 0.99 5.98
CA ASP A 297 -22.87 0.09 5.04
C ASP A 297 -23.48 0.83 3.84
N ILE A 298 -24.05 2.02 4.07
CA ILE A 298 -24.65 2.85 3.01
C ILE A 298 -23.55 3.34 2.06
N LEU A 299 -22.41 3.79 2.62
CA LEU A 299 -21.28 4.20 1.81
C LEU A 299 -20.69 3.01 1.03
N ASN A 300 -20.57 1.84 1.67
CA ASN A 300 -20.05 0.62 1.06
C ASN A 300 -20.92 0.13 -0.11
N ALA A 301 -22.25 0.18 0.04
CA ALA A 301 -23.18 -0.14 -1.04
C ALA A 301 -22.97 0.72 -2.30
N ASN A 302 -22.44 1.94 -2.16
CA ASN A 302 -22.14 2.82 -3.29
C ASN A 302 -20.68 2.73 -3.76
N ALA A 303 -19.82 2.10 -2.97
CA ALA A 303 -18.39 1.96 -3.18
C ALA A 303 -17.97 0.64 -3.86
N GLY A 304 -18.77 -0.41 -3.65
CA GLY A 304 -18.49 -1.78 -4.12
C GLY A 304 -18.45 -1.95 -5.64
N SER A 305 -18.00 -3.11 -6.10
CA SER A 305 -17.80 -3.45 -7.53
C SER A 305 -19.03 -4.04 -8.24
N HIS A 306 -20.18 -4.11 -7.56
CA HIS A 306 -21.40 -4.66 -8.15
C HIS A 306 -22.05 -3.70 -9.16
N GLU A 307 -22.81 -4.26 -10.09
CA GLU A 307 -23.53 -3.49 -11.10
C GLU A 307 -24.57 -2.58 -10.42
N GLY A 308 -24.63 -1.31 -10.86
CA GLY A 308 -25.52 -0.29 -10.29
C GLY A 308 -24.91 0.55 -9.17
N SER A 309 -23.75 0.17 -8.61
CA SER A 309 -23.03 1.02 -7.65
C SER A 309 -22.49 2.31 -8.29
N TYR A 310 -22.50 3.41 -7.53
CA TYR A 310 -21.99 4.71 -7.98
C TYR A 310 -20.53 4.62 -8.46
N ALA A 311 -19.65 3.98 -7.67
CA ALA A 311 -18.23 3.84 -8.03
C ALA A 311 -18.04 3.15 -9.39
N THR A 312 -18.82 2.12 -9.68
CA THR A 312 -18.74 1.37 -10.96
C THR A 312 -19.26 2.18 -12.14
N ASN A 313 -20.29 3.00 -11.95
CA ASN A 313 -20.79 3.91 -12.99
C ASN A 313 -19.80 5.04 -13.26
N ALA A 314 -19.26 5.65 -12.20
CA ALA A 314 -18.28 6.72 -12.27
C ALA A 314 -16.97 6.27 -12.94
N GLU A 315 -16.52 5.05 -12.68
CA GLU A 315 -15.30 4.50 -13.26
C GLU A 315 -15.34 4.38 -14.79
N LYS A 316 -16.54 4.16 -15.36
CA LYS A 316 -16.74 4.14 -16.82
C LYS A 316 -16.40 5.47 -17.48
N LEU A 317 -16.51 6.60 -16.77
CA LEU A 317 -16.30 7.93 -17.34
C LEU A 317 -14.83 8.25 -17.61
N PHE A 318 -13.93 7.81 -16.74
CA PHE A 318 -12.49 8.10 -16.89
C PHE A 318 -11.70 6.93 -17.49
N LYS A 319 -12.27 5.71 -17.56
CA LYS A 319 -11.73 4.62 -18.38
C LYS A 319 -11.97 4.81 -19.87
N ARG A 320 -13.06 5.49 -20.24
CA ARG A 320 -13.27 5.91 -21.63
C ARG A 320 -12.15 6.89 -21.99
N LYS A 321 -11.22 6.47 -22.85
CA LYS A 321 -10.06 7.27 -23.27
C LYS A 321 -10.53 8.71 -23.55
N PRO A 322 -10.10 9.71 -22.77
CA PRO A 322 -10.36 11.09 -23.17
C PRO A 322 -9.72 11.26 -24.54
N LYS A 323 -10.51 11.71 -25.52
CA LYS A 323 -9.97 12.11 -26.83
C LYS A 323 -9.12 13.36 -26.59
N ALA A 324 -7.86 13.17 -26.21
CA ALA A 324 -6.90 14.24 -26.16
C ALA A 324 -6.78 14.77 -27.59
N GLY A 325 -7.26 16.00 -27.82
CA GLY A 325 -6.84 16.76 -29.00
C GLY A 325 -5.32 16.86 -28.94
N LYS A 326 -4.64 16.73 -30.10
CA LYS A 326 -3.17 16.81 -30.21
C LYS A 326 -2.61 17.90 -29.28
N GLY A 327 -1.85 17.49 -28.26
CA GLY A 327 -1.11 18.38 -27.38
C GLY A 327 -1.85 18.98 -26.16
N LYS A 328 -3.08 18.57 -25.83
CA LYS A 328 -3.77 19.02 -24.60
C LYS A 328 -3.96 17.89 -23.60
N GLU A 329 -3.61 18.13 -22.33
CA GLU A 329 -3.89 17.21 -21.23
C GLU A 329 -5.40 16.97 -21.15
N ALA A 330 -5.78 15.70 -20.95
CA ALA A 330 -7.19 15.35 -20.83
C ALA A 330 -7.78 15.93 -19.55
N ILE A 331 -8.79 16.80 -19.68
CA ILE A 331 -9.55 17.31 -18.53
C ILE A 331 -10.22 16.14 -17.83
N ARG A 332 -9.92 15.98 -16.54
CA ARG A 332 -10.47 14.92 -15.69
C ARG A 332 -11.89 15.28 -15.25
N PRO A 333 -12.86 14.34 -15.27
CA PRO A 333 -14.20 14.60 -14.76
C PRO A 333 -14.18 14.96 -13.26
N GLU A 334 -15.19 15.70 -12.83
CA GLU A 334 -15.37 16.12 -11.43
C GLU A 334 -16.67 15.54 -10.87
N VAL A 335 -16.70 15.34 -9.55
CA VAL A 335 -17.92 15.12 -8.78
C VAL A 335 -18.17 16.34 -7.90
N THR A 336 -19.42 16.81 -7.89
CA THR A 336 -19.90 17.76 -6.90
C THR A 336 -20.44 16.98 -5.71
N VAL A 337 -19.82 17.17 -4.56
CA VAL A 337 -20.23 16.61 -3.27
C VAL A 337 -20.96 17.71 -2.52
N THR A 338 -22.21 17.47 -2.14
CA THR A 338 -23.04 18.41 -1.38
C THR A 338 -23.41 17.78 -0.05
N ILE A 339 -23.22 18.51 1.04
CA ILE A 339 -23.76 18.16 2.36
C ILE A 339 -24.86 19.18 2.62
N ASP A 340 -26.08 18.68 2.80
CA ASP A 340 -27.23 19.49 3.16
C ASP A 340 -28.19 18.70 4.07
N GLY A 341 -29.35 19.28 4.42
CA GLY A 341 -30.37 18.62 5.23
C GLY A 341 -30.89 17.26 4.72
N ARG A 342 -30.60 16.87 3.47
CA ARG A 342 -30.93 15.54 2.92
C ARG A 342 -29.83 14.51 3.17
N GLY A 343 -28.61 14.96 3.43
CA GLY A 343 -27.43 14.14 3.67
C GLY A 343 -26.29 14.46 2.69
N LEU A 344 -25.57 13.41 2.26
CA LEU A 344 -24.43 13.52 1.35
C LEU A 344 -24.89 13.23 -0.09
N THR A 345 -24.98 14.25 -0.91
CA THR A 345 -25.39 14.14 -2.32
C THR A 345 -24.17 14.16 -3.26
N LEU A 346 -24.09 13.17 -4.14
CA LEU A 346 -23.07 12.99 -5.16
C LEU A 346 -23.67 13.31 -6.53
N LYS A 347 -23.13 14.32 -7.21
CA LYS A 347 -23.55 14.70 -8.56
C LYS A 347 -22.35 14.69 -9.50
N SER A 348 -22.37 13.80 -10.47
CA SER A 348 -21.39 13.74 -11.56
C SER A 348 -22.09 13.27 -12.84
N PRO A 349 -21.44 13.33 -14.01
CA PRO A 349 -21.99 12.76 -15.25
C PRO A 349 -22.14 11.23 -15.24
N ALA A 350 -21.81 10.57 -14.12
CA ALA A 350 -21.79 9.11 -14.01
C ALA A 350 -23.21 8.53 -13.99
N ASP A 351 -24.13 9.29 -13.39
CA ASP A 351 -25.52 8.94 -13.19
C ASP A 351 -26.41 10.09 -13.67
N ALA A 352 -27.54 9.75 -14.29
CA ALA A 352 -28.48 10.76 -14.80
C ALA A 352 -29.08 11.61 -13.65
N ASN A 353 -29.23 11.01 -12.47
CA ASN A 353 -29.76 11.63 -11.27
C ASN A 353 -28.67 11.67 -10.18
N PRO A 354 -28.63 12.72 -9.34
CA PRO A 354 -27.76 12.75 -8.18
C PRO A 354 -28.03 11.58 -7.23
N VAL A 355 -26.98 10.96 -6.71
CA VAL A 355 -27.08 9.91 -5.70
C VAL A 355 -27.04 10.55 -4.33
N THR A 356 -28.09 10.38 -3.53
CA THR A 356 -28.17 10.94 -2.17
C THR A 356 -27.98 9.83 -1.15
N LEU A 357 -26.91 9.93 -0.35
CA LEU A 357 -26.65 9.04 0.77
C LEU A 357 -27.24 9.67 2.03
N ARG A 358 -28.14 8.95 2.70
CA ARG A 358 -28.73 9.41 3.95
C ARG A 358 -27.61 9.60 4.97
N ALA A 359 -27.57 10.79 5.56
CA ALA A 359 -26.63 11.14 6.61
C ALA A 359 -27.35 11.57 7.88
N THR A 360 -26.63 11.56 9.00
CA THR A 360 -27.05 12.12 10.28
C THR A 360 -26.05 13.19 10.72
N GLY A 361 -26.37 13.94 11.78
CA GLY A 361 -25.42 14.90 12.36
C GLY A 361 -24.99 16.04 11.42
N THR A 362 -25.82 16.37 10.41
CA THR A 362 -25.52 17.44 9.47
C THR A 362 -25.35 18.78 10.20
N LYS A 363 -24.23 19.47 9.96
CA LYS A 363 -24.00 20.85 10.39
C LYS A 363 -23.63 21.69 9.18
N ASP A 364 -24.39 22.77 9.02
CA ASP A 364 -24.32 23.71 7.91
C ASP A 364 -24.57 23.05 6.54
N ASP A 365 -24.83 23.86 5.53
CA ASP A 365 -24.99 23.42 4.16
C ASP A 365 -23.78 23.86 3.34
N GLY A 366 -23.30 22.98 2.47
CA GLY A 366 -22.10 23.24 1.70
C GLY A 366 -21.95 22.31 0.50
N ASN A 367 -21.19 22.77 -0.48
CA ASN A 367 -20.77 21.92 -1.57
C ASN A 367 -19.30 22.15 -1.94
N THR A 368 -18.73 21.12 -2.54
CA THR A 368 -17.38 21.17 -3.07
C THR A 368 -17.28 20.31 -4.32
N LYS A 369 -16.31 20.63 -5.17
CA LYS A 369 -15.94 19.79 -6.30
C LYS A 369 -14.61 19.12 -6.02
N VAL A 370 -14.51 17.85 -6.35
CA VAL A 370 -13.26 17.10 -6.34
C VAL A 370 -13.15 16.30 -7.64
N ARG A 371 -11.92 15.90 -7.99
CA ARG A 371 -11.73 15.02 -9.15
C ARG A 371 -12.45 13.69 -8.93
N LEU A 372 -13.14 13.23 -9.97
CA LEU A 372 -13.96 12.02 -9.89
C LEU A 372 -13.11 10.77 -9.65
N ASP A 373 -11.92 10.69 -10.24
CA ASP A 373 -11.03 9.54 -10.08
C ASP A 373 -10.46 9.45 -8.65
N ASP A 374 -10.08 10.57 -8.02
CA ASP A 374 -9.68 10.61 -6.61
C ASP A 374 -10.82 10.16 -5.68
N PHE A 375 -12.05 10.63 -5.94
CA PHE A 375 -13.21 10.24 -5.15
C PHE A 375 -13.57 8.75 -5.32
N VAL A 376 -13.50 8.23 -6.55
CA VAL A 376 -13.72 6.81 -6.81
C VAL A 376 -12.61 5.96 -6.19
N ALA A 377 -11.35 6.41 -6.22
CA ALA A 377 -10.24 5.72 -5.55
C ALA A 377 -10.51 5.55 -4.05
N PHE A 378 -10.95 6.63 -3.38
CA PHE A 378 -11.40 6.55 -1.99
C PHE A 378 -12.51 5.52 -1.79
N LEU A 379 -13.59 5.57 -2.57
CA LEU A 379 -14.69 4.61 -2.45
C LEU A 379 -14.19 3.17 -2.62
N ARG A 380 -13.43 2.89 -3.69
CA ARG A 380 -12.90 1.55 -3.96
C ARG A 380 -12.04 1.03 -2.82
N THR A 381 -11.19 1.88 -2.26
CA THR A 381 -10.36 1.53 -1.11
C THR A 381 -11.18 1.31 0.15
N PHE A 382 -12.18 2.16 0.43
CA PHE A 382 -13.11 1.99 1.55
C PHE A 382 -13.82 0.63 1.48
N ALA A 383 -14.32 0.23 0.31
CA ALA A 383 -15.00 -1.05 0.13
C ALA A 383 -14.10 -2.26 0.44
N LYS A 384 -12.79 -2.17 0.19
CA LYS A 384 -11.83 -3.25 0.49
C LYS A 384 -11.56 -3.41 1.98
N VAL A 385 -11.59 -2.32 2.74
CA VAL A 385 -11.35 -2.34 4.20
C VAL A 385 -12.64 -2.40 5.02
N HIS A 386 -13.81 -2.34 4.36
CA HIS A 386 -15.12 -2.24 4.99
C HIS A 386 -15.39 -3.32 6.05
N SER A 387 -14.92 -4.56 5.83
CA SER A 387 -15.10 -5.67 6.78
C SER A 387 -14.44 -5.41 8.15
N GLU A 388 -13.50 -4.47 8.22
CA GLU A 388 -12.80 -4.08 9.44
C GLU A 388 -13.34 -2.80 10.06
N VAL A 389 -14.26 -2.08 9.38
CA VAL A 389 -14.80 -0.79 9.81
C VAL A 389 -15.68 -0.97 11.06
N THR A 390 -15.46 -0.13 12.06
CA THR A 390 -16.15 -0.18 13.36
C THR A 390 -16.93 1.09 13.69
N SER A 391 -16.89 2.10 12.81
CA SER A 391 -17.61 3.36 12.98
C SER A 391 -18.35 3.76 11.71
N ASP A 392 -19.33 4.65 11.87
CA ASP A 392 -19.84 5.44 10.74
C ASP A 392 -18.75 6.35 10.16
N VAL A 393 -19.00 6.85 8.95
CA VAL A 393 -18.05 7.67 8.20
C VAL A 393 -18.41 9.14 8.38
N ALA A 394 -17.58 9.84 9.14
CA ALA A 394 -17.67 11.29 9.25
C ALA A 394 -17.14 11.92 7.96
N CYS A 395 -17.99 12.69 7.29
CA CYS A 395 -17.65 13.46 6.11
C CYS A 395 -17.67 14.94 6.47
N TRP A 396 -16.62 15.67 6.11
CA TRP A 396 -16.60 17.11 6.32
C TRP A 396 -15.83 17.85 5.23
N MET A 397 -16.20 19.11 5.02
CA MET A 397 -15.61 20.00 4.03
C MET A 397 -14.83 21.10 4.73
N GLY A 398 -13.53 21.18 4.44
CA GLY A 398 -12.71 22.35 4.78
C GLY A 398 -12.74 23.41 3.67
N GLU A 399 -11.92 24.44 3.84
CA GLU A 399 -11.82 25.54 2.86
C GLU A 399 -11.33 25.06 1.49
N ALA A 400 -10.41 24.10 1.46
CA ALA A 400 -9.78 23.60 0.24
C ALA A 400 -9.69 22.06 0.15
N VAL A 401 -10.33 21.33 1.07
CA VAL A 401 -10.26 19.87 1.14
C VAL A 401 -11.62 19.25 1.50
N LEU A 402 -11.92 18.09 0.94
CA LEU A 402 -12.98 17.19 1.39
C LEU A 402 -12.34 16.06 2.21
N CYS A 403 -12.88 15.77 3.38
CA CYS A 403 -12.34 14.73 4.25
C CYS A 403 -13.37 13.65 4.57
N PHE A 404 -12.89 12.41 4.58
CA PHE A 404 -13.60 11.25 5.11
C PHE A 404 -12.81 10.64 6.26
N GLU A 405 -13.45 10.50 7.41
CA GLU A 405 -12.86 9.96 8.64
C GLU A 405 -13.68 8.76 9.11
N PHE A 406 -13.00 7.65 9.41
CA PHE A 406 -13.62 6.44 9.94
C PHE A 406 -12.59 5.62 10.73
N ALA A 407 -13.07 4.71 11.58
CA ALA A 407 -12.25 3.78 12.33
C ALA A 407 -12.45 2.35 11.84
N THR A 408 -11.37 1.58 11.86
CA THR A 408 -11.35 0.13 11.76
C THR A 408 -11.04 -0.50 13.12
N ARG A 409 -10.96 -1.82 13.17
CA ARG A 409 -10.46 -2.55 14.35
C ARG A 409 -9.02 -2.21 14.70
N SER A 410 -8.19 -1.82 13.73
CA SER A 410 -6.75 -1.62 13.92
C SER A 410 -6.34 -0.14 14.01
N ALA A 411 -7.07 0.74 13.33
CA ALA A 411 -6.66 2.13 13.16
C ALA A 411 -7.83 3.09 12.94
N LYS A 412 -7.51 4.38 13.00
CA LYS A 412 -8.34 5.48 12.54
C LYS A 412 -7.75 6.04 11.25
N HIS A 413 -8.57 6.21 10.24
CA HIS A 413 -8.18 6.72 8.93
C HIS A 413 -8.84 8.07 8.64
N ARG A 414 -8.09 8.94 7.97
CA ARG A 414 -8.57 10.20 7.39
C ARG A 414 -8.09 10.29 5.96
N VAL A 415 -9.01 10.45 5.02
CA VAL A 415 -8.70 10.61 3.60
C VAL A 415 -9.00 12.05 3.21
N PHE A 416 -7.98 12.76 2.77
CA PHE A 416 -8.04 14.17 2.39
C PHE A 416 -7.99 14.30 0.88
N ILE A 417 -9.10 14.71 0.28
CA ILE A 417 -9.26 14.87 -1.17
C ILE A 417 -9.26 16.38 -1.49
N PRO A 418 -8.26 16.89 -2.23
CA PRO A 418 -8.19 18.30 -2.59
C PRO A 418 -9.39 18.73 -3.43
N LYS A 419 -9.85 19.98 -3.25
CA LYS A 419 -10.82 20.58 -4.17
C LYS A 419 -10.29 20.58 -5.59
N SER A 420 -11.19 20.49 -6.56
CA SER A 420 -10.86 20.58 -7.98
C SER A 420 -11.54 21.76 -8.66
N ALA A 421 -10.86 22.31 -9.67
CA ALA A 421 -11.43 23.29 -10.57
C ALA A 421 -10.99 22.95 -12.01
N GLY A 422 -11.97 22.69 -12.89
CA GLY A 422 -11.69 22.35 -14.28
C GLY A 422 -10.90 21.05 -14.43
N GLY A 423 -11.05 20.10 -13.50
CA GLY A 423 -10.33 18.82 -13.51
C GLY A 423 -8.91 18.87 -12.91
N HIS A 424 -8.45 20.03 -12.44
CA HIS A 424 -7.15 20.19 -11.77
C HIS A 424 -7.33 20.22 -10.25
N ARG A 425 -6.39 19.59 -9.52
CA ARG A 425 -6.39 19.59 -8.04
C ARG A 425 -5.90 20.95 -7.51
N SER A 426 -6.48 21.44 -6.42
CA SER A 426 -6.03 22.63 -5.73
C SER A 426 -4.80 22.35 -4.88
N GLU A 427 -3.77 23.19 -5.00
CA GLU A 427 -2.55 23.13 -4.19
C GLU A 427 -2.67 23.87 -2.84
N ARG A 428 -3.84 24.46 -2.55
CA ARG A 428 -4.01 25.33 -1.36
C ARG A 428 -3.99 24.59 -0.02
N SER A 429 -4.41 23.31 -0.01
CA SER A 429 -4.51 22.51 1.22
C SER A 429 -3.43 21.44 1.36
N ILE A 430 -2.70 21.14 0.28
CA ILE A 430 -1.68 20.09 0.26
C ILE A 430 -0.31 20.75 0.19
N VAL A 431 0.53 20.46 1.17
CA VAL A 431 1.86 21.07 1.32
C VAL A 431 2.92 19.98 1.41
N LYS A 432 4.19 20.31 1.18
CA LYS A 432 5.27 19.37 1.45
C LYS A 432 5.37 19.11 2.96
N ILE A 433 5.59 17.85 3.35
CA ILE A 433 5.90 17.51 4.74
C ILE A 433 7.13 18.33 5.18
N LYS A 434 7.12 18.83 6.42
CA LYS A 434 8.27 19.52 7.00
C LYS A 434 9.44 18.54 7.11
N ASN A 435 10.65 18.95 6.74
CA ASN A 435 11.79 18.07 6.94
C ASN A 435 12.07 17.90 8.44
N GLN A 436 12.02 16.66 8.91
CA GLN A 436 12.29 16.32 10.30
C GLN A 436 13.28 15.14 10.31
N PRO A 437 14.59 15.43 10.40
CA PRO A 437 15.62 14.40 10.30
C PRO A 437 15.68 13.56 11.57
N TRP A 438 16.16 12.32 11.43
CA TRP A 438 16.54 11.52 12.58
C TRP A 438 17.75 12.11 13.31
N PRO A 439 17.83 11.97 14.64
CA PRO A 439 19.04 12.32 15.39
C PRO A 439 20.24 11.51 14.89
N GLU A 440 21.39 12.17 14.79
CA GLU A 440 22.63 11.53 14.31
C GLU A 440 22.99 10.30 15.15
N GLY A 441 23.37 9.22 14.48
CA GLY A 441 23.79 7.97 15.12
C GLY A 441 22.67 7.12 15.71
N GLN A 442 21.40 7.50 15.56
CA GLN A 442 20.26 6.69 16.03
C GLN A 442 19.65 5.87 14.89
N SER A 443 19.18 4.67 15.24
CA SER A 443 18.47 3.75 14.35
C SER A 443 17.26 3.13 15.05
N LEU A 444 16.37 2.52 14.27
CA LEU A 444 15.28 1.73 14.81
C LEU A 444 15.84 0.46 15.45
N LYS A 445 15.44 0.21 16.69
CA LYS A 445 15.78 -1.03 17.38
C LYS A 445 15.06 -2.21 16.71
N PRO A 446 15.75 -3.33 16.45
CA PRO A 446 15.09 -4.54 16.00
C PRO A 446 14.03 -4.99 17.00
N ASN A 447 12.92 -5.48 16.48
CA ASN A 447 12.00 -6.28 17.27
C ASN A 447 11.83 -7.63 16.57
N ASN A 448 12.21 -8.68 17.29
CA ASN A 448 12.10 -10.04 16.78
C ASN A 448 10.62 -10.41 16.59
N PHE A 449 10.40 -11.32 15.65
CA PHE A 449 9.15 -12.04 15.43
C PHE A 449 8.79 -12.77 16.73
N GLY A 450 7.55 -12.57 17.19
CA GLY A 450 7.02 -13.14 18.44
C GLY A 450 6.52 -14.55 18.23
#